data_AF-X1NNQ3-F1
#
_entry.id   AF-X1NNQ3-F1
#
_cell.length_a   1.000
_cell.length_b   1.000
_cell.length_c   1.000
_cell.angle_alpha   90.00
_cell.angle_beta   90.00
_cell.angle_gamma   90.00
#
_symmetry.space_group_name_H-M   'P 1'
#
loop_
_entity.id
_entity.type
_entity.pdbx_description
1 polymer ?
#
loop_
_entity_poly.entity_id
_entity_poly.type
_entity_poly.pdbx_seq_one_letter_code
_entity_poly.pdbx_strand_id
1 'polypeptide(L)'
;MNRGKYFNYQRGELFCESTPISEVVQELGTPLYLYSYHSLINNYKKVKNAFHKLSPLICHALKANGNLTISRLLAREGAGCDIVSGG
;
A
#
# COMPACT_ATOMS: atom_id res chain seq x y z
N MET A 1 -21.18 -1.78 2.62
CA MET A 1 -19.75 -1.53 2.91
C MET A 1 -18.92 -2.14 1.79
N ASN A 2 -18.48 -1.34 0.83
CA ASN A 2 -17.71 -1.82 -0.33
C ASN A 2 -16.26 -2.06 0.11
N ARG A 3 -15.93 -3.28 0.54
CA ARG A 3 -14.54 -3.64 0.84
C ARG A 3 -13.75 -3.51 -0.46
N GLY A 4 -12.74 -2.65 -0.45
CA GLY A 4 -12.12 -2.06 -1.64
C GLY A 4 -11.55 -3.10 -2.62
N LYS A 5 -11.29 -2.65 -3.85
CA LYS A 5 -10.80 -3.44 -5.01
C LYS A 5 -9.71 -4.50 -4.71
N TYR A 6 -8.94 -4.38 -3.64
CA TYR A 6 -7.81 -5.26 -3.32
C TYR A 6 -7.99 -6.10 -2.06
N PHE A 7 -9.06 -5.89 -1.30
CA PHE A 7 -9.43 -6.74 -0.17
C PHE A 7 -10.92 -7.07 -0.30
N ASN A 8 -11.22 -8.30 -0.72
CA ASN A 8 -12.58 -8.68 -1.06
C ASN A 8 -12.88 -10.10 -0.59
N TYR A 9 -14.16 -10.34 -0.28
CA TYR A 9 -14.63 -11.69 -0.05
C TYR A 9 -14.94 -12.38 -1.37
N GLN A 10 -14.51 -13.62 -1.50
CA GLN A 10 -14.91 -14.53 -2.58
C GLN A 10 -15.47 -15.78 -1.92
N ARG A 11 -16.76 -16.05 -2.13
CA ARG A 11 -17.45 -17.23 -1.56
C ARG A 11 -17.26 -17.40 -0.04
N GLY A 12 -17.21 -16.30 0.71
CA GLY A 12 -17.06 -16.30 2.18
C GLY A 12 -15.62 -16.27 2.69
N GLU A 13 -14.62 -16.43 1.83
CA GLU A 13 -13.20 -16.36 2.19
C GLU A 13 -12.63 -14.97 1.85
N LEU A 14 -11.79 -14.41 2.73
CA LEU A 14 -11.20 -13.07 2.54
C LEU A 14 -9.89 -13.18 1.77
N PHE A 15 -9.80 -12.42 0.68
CA PHE A 15 -8.61 -12.33 -0.16
C PHE A 15 -7.94 -10.98 0.01
N CYS A 16 -6.61 -10.97 -0.06
CA CYS A 16 -5.85 -9.80 -0.47
C CYS A 16 -5.38 -10.03 -1.91
N GLU A 17 -5.87 -9.21 -2.83
CA GLU A 17 -5.67 -9.40 -4.27
C GLU A 17 -6.15 -10.80 -4.70
N SER A 18 -5.26 -11.65 -5.20
CA SER A 18 -5.54 -13.04 -5.58
C SER A 18 -5.16 -14.07 -4.52
N THR A 19 -4.69 -13.65 -3.35
CA THR A 19 -4.19 -14.56 -2.31
C THR A 19 -5.21 -14.68 -1.16
N PRO A 20 -5.65 -15.90 -0.82
CA PRO A 20 -6.44 -16.13 0.39
C PRO A 20 -5.65 -15.73 1.64
N ILE A 21 -6.25 -14.93 2.53
CA ILE A 21 -5.56 -14.50 3.76
C ILE A 21 -5.34 -15.69 4.72
N SER A 22 -6.21 -16.70 4.65
CA SER A 22 -6.11 -17.97 5.39
C SER A 22 -4.77 -18.66 5.17
N GLU A 23 -4.31 -18.78 3.92
CA GLU A 23 -3.03 -19.38 3.55
C GLU A 23 -1.85 -18.63 4.20
N VAL A 24 -1.85 -17.30 4.10
CA VAL A 24 -0.80 -16.45 4.68
C VAL A 24 -0.76 -16.55 6.21
N VAL A 25 -1.93 -16.61 6.85
CA VAL A 25 -2.05 -16.79 8.31
C VAL A 25 -1.57 -18.17 8.74
N GLN A 26 -1.86 -19.21 7.97
CA GLN A 26 -1.39 -20.57 8.27
C GLN A 26 0.14 -20.66 8.19
N GLU A 27 0.76 -19.96 7.24
CA GLU A 27 2.21 -19.95 7.06
C GLU A 27 2.94 -19.06 8.09
N LEU A 28 2.45 -17.85 8.33
CA LEU A 28 3.17 -16.82 9.10
C LEU A 28 2.65 -16.63 10.54
N GLY A 29 1.49 -17.19 10.87
CA GLY A 29 0.85 -17.03 12.17
C GLY A 29 0.23 -15.65 12.41
N THR A 30 -0.43 -15.47 13.55
CA THR A 30 -1.07 -14.21 13.95
C THR A 30 -0.55 -13.69 15.30
N PRO A 31 -0.47 -12.37 15.52
CA PRO A 31 -0.92 -11.29 14.63
C PRO A 31 0.07 -10.96 13.50
N LEU A 32 -0.45 -10.60 12.32
CA LEU A 32 0.34 -10.13 11.18
C LEU A 32 -0.28 -8.88 10.55
N TYR A 33 0.54 -8.05 9.92
CA TYR A 33 0.09 -6.99 9.01
C TYR A 33 0.25 -7.44 7.57
N LEU A 34 -0.81 -7.31 6.76
CA LEU A 34 -0.83 -7.66 5.35
C LEU A 34 -1.19 -6.43 4.53
N TYR A 35 -0.33 -6.08 3.58
CA TYR A 35 -0.50 -4.92 2.69
C TYR A 35 -0.70 -5.38 1.25
N SER A 36 -1.64 -4.77 0.55
CA SER A 36 -1.77 -4.94 -0.91
C SER A 36 -0.79 -4.02 -1.64
N TYR A 37 0.06 -4.59 -2.47
CA TYR A 37 0.96 -3.86 -3.35
C TYR A 37 0.18 -2.98 -4.33
N HIS A 38 -0.83 -3.55 -4.98
CA HIS A 38 -1.61 -2.84 -5.99
C HIS A 38 -2.44 -1.71 -5.38
N SER A 39 -2.92 -1.86 -4.15
CA SER A 39 -3.58 -0.77 -3.42
C SER A 39 -2.63 0.41 -3.22
N LEU A 40 -1.42 0.15 -2.72
CA LEU A 40 -0.41 1.17 -2.47
C LEU A 40 -0.05 1.95 -3.73
N ILE A 41 0.36 1.25 -4.79
CA ILE A 41 0.83 1.87 -6.03
C ILE A 41 -0.31 2.62 -6.75
N ASN A 42 -1.52 2.04 -6.80
CA ASN A 42 -2.63 2.71 -7.47
C ASN A 42 -3.11 3.96 -6.72
N ASN A 43 -3.04 3.98 -5.39
CA ASN A 43 -3.34 5.18 -4.62
C ASN A 43 -2.32 6.29 -4.90
N TYR A 44 -1.02 5.97 -4.95
CA TYR A 44 0.00 6.93 -5.35
C TYR A 44 -0.22 7.45 -6.79
N LYS A 45 -0.46 6.55 -7.75
CA LYS A 45 -0.72 6.93 -9.15
C LYS A 45 -1.95 7.81 -9.31
N LYS A 46 -3.02 7.61 -8.52
CA LYS A 46 -4.19 8.49 -8.53
C LYS A 46 -3.82 9.92 -8.15
N VAL A 47 -3.04 10.11 -7.08
CA VAL A 47 -2.58 11.45 -6.68
C VAL A 47 -1.67 12.05 -7.76
N LYS A 48 -0.68 11.28 -8.24
CA LYS A 48 0.23 11.71 -9.32
C LYS A 48 -0.52 12.15 -10.57
N ASN A 49 -1.52 11.39 -10.99
CA ASN A 49 -2.33 11.69 -12.16
C ASN A 49 -3.25 12.90 -11.94
N ALA A 50 -3.83 13.06 -10.75
CA ALA A 50 -4.68 14.20 -10.44
C ALA A 50 -3.94 15.54 -10.56
N PHE A 51 -2.66 15.56 -10.18
CA PHE A 51 -1.81 16.76 -10.21
C PHE A 51 -0.79 16.80 -11.35
N HIS A 52 -0.90 15.92 -12.35
CA HIS A 52 0.13 15.76 -13.40
C HIS A 52 0.50 17.08 -14.10
N LYS A 53 -0.46 17.98 -14.31
CA LYS A 53 -0.25 19.28 -14.98
C LYS A 53 0.74 20.19 -14.25
N LEU A 54 0.87 20.03 -12.94
CA LEU A 54 1.78 20.83 -12.11
C LEU A 54 3.16 20.19 -11.98
N SER A 55 3.34 18.95 -12.46
CA SER A 55 4.55 18.16 -12.30
C SER A 55 5.13 18.19 -10.86
N PRO A 56 4.32 17.95 -9.80
CA PRO A 56 4.78 18.09 -8.43
C PRO A 56 5.69 16.92 -8.03
N LEU A 57 6.61 17.16 -7.09
CA LEU A 57 7.18 16.10 -6.29
C LEU A 57 6.18 15.72 -5.19
N ILE A 58 5.65 14.50 -5.27
CA ILE A 58 4.75 13.97 -4.23
C ILE A 58 5.58 13.25 -3.18
N CYS A 59 5.55 13.75 -1.95
CA CYS A 59 6.28 13.17 -0.82
C CYS A 59 5.37 12.30 0.05
N HIS A 60 5.73 11.04 0.26
CA HIS A 60 5.04 10.15 1.19
C HIS A 60 5.39 10.53 2.64
N ALA A 61 4.38 10.80 3.47
CA ALA A 61 4.57 11.05 4.89
C ALA A 61 4.97 9.77 5.62
N LEU A 62 6.26 9.62 5.95
CA LEU A 62 6.84 8.38 6.47
C LEU A 62 6.25 7.96 7.82
N LYS A 63 5.76 8.93 8.61
CA LYS A 63 5.04 8.69 9.87
C LYS A 63 3.75 7.88 9.71
N ALA A 64 3.18 7.80 8.50
CA ALA A 64 1.98 6.99 8.24
C ALA A 64 2.30 5.49 8.19
N ASN A 65 3.46 5.12 7.64
CA ASN A 65 3.98 3.76 7.64
C ASN A 65 5.50 3.77 7.39
N GLY A 66 6.29 3.55 8.46
CA GLY A 66 7.75 3.55 8.39
C GLY A 66 8.38 2.30 7.80
N ASN A 67 7.60 1.36 7.25
CA ASN A 67 8.15 0.15 6.65
C ASN A 67 9.00 0.50 5.41
N LEU A 68 10.30 0.17 5.46
CA LEU A 68 11.25 0.51 4.41
C LEU A 68 10.90 -0.09 3.04
N THR A 69 10.23 -1.24 3.00
CA THR A 69 9.76 -1.84 1.75
C THR A 69 8.69 -0.96 1.12
N ILE A 70 7.72 -0.47 1.89
CA ILE A 70 6.67 0.46 1.39
C ILE A 70 7.29 1.74 0.84
N SER A 71 8.21 2.35 1.59
CA SER A 71 8.91 3.57 1.13
C SER A 71 9.71 3.33 -0.14
N ARG A 72 10.41 2.19 -0.23
CA ARG A 72 11.16 1.79 -1.43
C ARG A 72 10.25 1.57 -2.64
N LEU A 73 9.08 0.97 -2.44
CA LEU A 73 8.11 0.75 -3.51
C LEU A 73 7.57 2.08 -4.06
N LEU A 74 7.27 3.05 -3.18
CA LEU A 74 6.84 4.38 -3.61
C LEU A 74 7.97 5.18 -4.28
N ALA A 75 9.19 5.09 -3.76
CA ALA A 75 10.36 5.74 -4.36
C ALA A 75 10.61 5.24 -5.80
N ARG A 76 10.41 3.93 -6.06
CA ARG A 76 10.50 3.36 -7.42
C ARG A 76 9.46 3.94 -8.40
N GLU A 77 8.33 4.43 -7.91
CA GLU A 77 7.31 5.13 -8.72
C GLU A 77 7.56 6.64 -8.85
N GLY A 78 8.65 7.15 -8.24
CA GLY A 78 9.07 8.55 -8.26
C GLY A 78 8.54 9.40 -7.10
N ALA A 79 8.12 8.78 -5.99
CA ALA A 79 7.76 9.52 -4.78
C ALA A 79 9.01 10.03 -4.04
N GLY A 80 8.90 11.21 -3.43
CA GLY A 80 9.79 11.64 -2.35
C GLY A 80 9.32 11.12 -0.99
N CYS A 81 10.00 11.53 0.08
CA CYS A 81 9.61 11.24 1.46
C CYS A 81 9.50 12.53 2.26
N ASP A 82 8.40 12.68 3.00
CA ASP A 82 8.23 13.68 4.04
C ASP A 82 8.57 13.03 5.38
N ILE A 83 9.65 13.50 6.01
CA ILE A 83 10.24 12.94 7.22
C ILE A 83 10.13 13.93 8.37
N VAL A 84 9.95 13.41 9.59
CA VAL A 84 9.76 14.22 10.81
C VAL A 84 10.79 13.90 11.90
N SER A 85 11.75 13.04 11.59
CA SER A 85 12.84 12.60 12.47
C SER A 85 14.02 12.11 11.63
N GLY A 86 15.22 12.01 12.21
CA GLY A 86 16.41 11.50 11.51
C GLY A 86 16.57 9.98 11.43
N GLY A 87 15.58 9.21 11.92
CA GLY A 87 15.57 7.75 11.90
C GLY A 87 15.31 7.13 10.53
#